data_AF-A0A7J4RC84-F1
#
_entry.id   AF-A0A7J4RC84-F1
#
_cell.length_a   1.000
_cell.length_b   1.000
_cell.length_c   1.000
_cell.angle_alpha   90.00
_cell.angle_beta   90.00
_cell.angle_gamma   90.00
#
_symmetry.space_group_name_H-M   'P 1'
#
loop_
_entity.id
_entity.type
_entity.pdbx_description
1 polymer ?
#
loop_
_entity_poly.entity_id
_entity_poly.type
_entity_poly.pdbx_seq_one_letter_code
_entity_poly.pdbx_strand_id
1 'polypeptide(L)'
;ANASDWVGKRKFTGASSLEEAHGLAEAELSMLGGESEGPVQRLNPVLTGLKETLNSLQTPASVASDYDNAGEMLEVLSVKAEQLYCDQTSLIANQNLLEILRTQAAIRMAQVYVQSASMRTESRGLHQRSDFTDIDNEQLHHNLIFADGTNAILALRKGPSGNWILPPSAAV
;
A
#
# COMPACT_ATOMS: atom_id res chain seq x y z
N ALA A 1 -38.82 -27.57 -5.78
CA ALA A 1 -37.89 -26.43 -5.65
C ALA A 1 -36.50 -26.97 -5.88
N ASN A 2 -36.02 -26.82 -7.11
CA ASN A 2 -34.87 -27.53 -7.63
C ASN A 2 -33.82 -26.46 -7.95
N ALA A 3 -32.53 -26.79 -7.86
CA ALA A 3 -31.46 -25.82 -8.09
C ALA A 3 -31.59 -25.09 -9.45
N SER A 4 -32.08 -25.78 -10.47
CA SER A 4 -32.36 -25.20 -11.80
C SER A 4 -33.37 -24.04 -11.78
N ASP A 5 -34.48 -24.15 -11.04
CA ASP A 5 -35.47 -23.07 -10.89
C ASP A 5 -34.91 -21.87 -10.12
N TRP A 6 -33.97 -22.11 -9.22
CA TRP A 6 -33.32 -21.06 -8.42
C TRP A 6 -32.30 -20.27 -9.27
N VAL A 7 -31.51 -20.98 -10.09
CA VAL A 7 -30.53 -20.37 -11.00
C VAL A 7 -31.21 -19.59 -12.12
N GLY A 8 -32.28 -20.12 -12.74
CA GLY A 8 -33.00 -19.45 -13.82
C GLY A 8 -33.68 -18.14 -13.43
N LYS A 9 -33.93 -17.92 -12.13
CA LYS A 9 -34.52 -16.68 -11.59
C LYS A 9 -33.48 -15.60 -11.26
N ARG A 10 -32.18 -15.92 -11.29
CA ARG A 10 -31.12 -14.99 -10.92
C ARG A 10 -30.46 -14.42 -12.17
N LYS A 11 -30.35 -13.10 -12.25
CA LYS A 11 -29.52 -12.43 -13.26
C LYS A 11 -28.09 -12.38 -12.74
N PHE A 12 -27.20 -13.16 -13.32
CA PHE A 12 -25.76 -13.04 -13.07
C PHE A 12 -25.24 -11.84 -13.86
N THR A 13 -25.30 -10.65 -13.26
CA THR A 13 -24.93 -9.39 -13.92
C THR A 13 -23.43 -9.10 -13.92
N GLY A 14 -22.61 -9.98 -13.33
CA GLY A 14 -21.16 -9.81 -13.23
C GLY A 14 -20.34 -10.66 -14.19
N ALA A 15 -20.97 -11.53 -15.00
CA ALA A 15 -20.25 -12.48 -15.84
C ALA A 15 -19.31 -11.78 -16.84
N SER A 16 -19.79 -10.74 -17.53
CA SER A 16 -18.98 -9.97 -18.48
C SER A 16 -17.80 -9.26 -17.81
N SER A 17 -18.01 -8.69 -16.62
CA SER A 17 -16.93 -8.04 -15.86
C SER A 17 -15.89 -9.04 -15.36
N LEU A 18 -16.32 -10.27 -15.01
CA LEU A 18 -15.42 -11.36 -14.65
C LEU A 18 -14.60 -11.84 -15.85
N GLU A 19 -15.21 -11.97 -17.02
CA GLU A 19 -14.51 -12.34 -18.27
C GLU A 19 -13.48 -11.27 -18.68
N GLU A 20 -13.84 -9.99 -18.56
CA GLU A 20 -12.92 -8.88 -18.82
C GLU A 20 -11.74 -8.89 -17.85
N ALA A 21 -12.01 -9.01 -16.54
CA ALA A 21 -10.96 -9.09 -15.54
C ALA A 21 -10.06 -10.33 -15.71
N HIS A 22 -10.64 -11.46 -16.12
CA HIS A 22 -9.88 -12.67 -16.45
C HIS A 22 -8.95 -12.44 -17.63
N GLY A 23 -9.44 -11.85 -18.72
CA GLY A 23 -8.64 -11.54 -19.90
C GLY A 23 -7.48 -10.59 -19.60
N LEU A 24 -7.71 -9.58 -18.74
CA LEU A 24 -6.66 -8.69 -18.27
C LEU A 24 -5.58 -9.44 -17.47
N ALA A 25 -5.99 -10.28 -16.51
CA ALA A 25 -5.07 -11.05 -15.70
C ALA A 25 -4.24 -12.05 -16.53
N GLU A 26 -4.85 -12.71 -17.52
CA GLU A 26 -4.12 -13.59 -18.45
C GLU A 26 -3.12 -12.80 -19.31
N ALA A 27 -3.50 -11.62 -19.79
CA ALA A 27 -2.60 -10.77 -20.56
C ALA A 27 -1.40 -10.31 -19.72
N GLU A 28 -1.63 -9.87 -18.48
CA GLU A 28 -0.57 -9.48 -17.55
C GLU A 28 0.39 -10.64 -17.26
N LEU A 29 -0.15 -11.82 -16.95
CA LEU A 29 0.66 -13.02 -16.72
C LEU A 29 1.42 -13.46 -17.97
N SER A 30 0.84 -13.29 -19.16
CA SER A 30 1.51 -13.61 -20.42
C SER A 30 2.67 -12.66 -20.74
N MET A 31 2.66 -11.44 -20.20
CA MET A 31 3.80 -10.50 -20.33
C MET A 31 4.93 -10.81 -19.34
N LEU A 32 4.66 -11.59 -18.29
CA LEU A 32 5.65 -12.04 -17.31
C LEU A 32 6.43 -13.25 -17.85
N GLY A 33 7.75 -13.08 -18.02
CA GLY A 33 8.65 -14.17 -18.41
C GLY A 33 8.92 -14.30 -19.92
N GLY A 34 8.66 -13.25 -20.70
CA GLY A 34 9.14 -13.18 -22.09
C GLY A 34 10.67 -13.11 -22.16
N GLU A 35 11.26 -13.71 -23.20
CA GLU A 35 12.70 -13.57 -23.45
C GLU A 35 13.06 -12.10 -23.65
N SER A 36 14.00 -11.59 -22.85
CA SER A 36 14.49 -10.22 -22.95
C SER A 36 15.90 -10.19 -23.51
N GLU A 37 16.10 -9.52 -24.64
CA GLU A 37 17.44 -9.18 -25.13
C GLU A 37 17.94 -7.90 -24.45
N GLY A 38 18.82 -8.04 -23.45
CA GLY A 38 19.52 -6.92 -22.82
C GLY A 38 19.51 -6.91 -21.29
N PRO A 39 19.98 -5.82 -20.66
CA PRO A 39 19.94 -5.64 -19.21
C PRO A 39 18.48 -5.63 -18.72
N VAL A 40 18.20 -6.39 -17.66
CA VAL A 40 16.88 -6.46 -17.04
C VAL A 40 16.87 -5.87 -15.64
N GLN A 41 15.73 -5.34 -15.22
CA GLN A 41 15.54 -4.82 -13.86
C GLN A 41 15.42 -5.98 -12.87
N ARG A 42 16.41 -6.09 -11.98
CA ARG A 42 16.49 -7.16 -10.98
C ARG A 42 15.75 -6.76 -9.70
N LEU A 43 15.25 -7.78 -8.99
CA LEU A 43 14.54 -7.65 -7.72
C LEU A 43 15.40 -7.02 -6.61
N ASN A 44 16.62 -7.53 -6.42
CA ASN A 44 17.44 -7.16 -5.28
C ASN A 44 17.71 -5.64 -5.17
N PRO A 45 18.11 -4.91 -6.24
CA PRO A 45 18.27 -3.47 -6.16
C PRO A 45 17.02 -2.71 -5.72
N VAL A 46 15.83 -3.12 -6.20
CA VAL A 46 14.55 -2.50 -5.81
C VAL A 46 14.24 -2.77 -4.35
N LEU A 47 14.38 -4.03 -3.92
CA LEU A 47 14.12 -4.43 -2.54
C LEU A 47 15.11 -3.80 -1.55
N THR A 48 16.39 -3.70 -1.91
CA THR A 48 17.41 -3.00 -1.11
C THR A 48 17.08 -1.52 -1.00
N GLY A 49 16.74 -0.86 -2.10
CA GLY A 49 16.33 0.55 -2.09
C GLY A 49 15.10 0.81 -1.21
N LEU A 50 14.10 -0.08 -1.24
CA LEU A 50 12.95 0.00 -0.35
C LEU A 50 13.37 -0.09 1.13
N LYS A 51 14.23 -1.05 1.47
CA LYS A 51 14.73 -1.22 2.84
C LYS A 51 15.52 0.00 3.30
N GLU A 52 16.41 0.52 2.46
CA GLU A 52 17.20 1.72 2.76
C GLU A 52 16.31 2.94 2.98
N THR A 53 15.29 3.13 2.13
CA THR A 53 14.32 4.23 2.25
C THR A 53 13.50 4.14 3.53
N LEU A 54 13.08 2.93 3.94
CA LEU A 54 12.34 2.77 5.20
C LEU A 54 13.25 2.87 6.42
N ASN A 55 14.49 2.39 6.33
CA ASN A 55 15.46 2.48 7.42
C ASN A 55 15.89 3.93 7.68
N SER A 56 15.93 4.80 6.66
CA SER A 56 16.22 6.22 6.87
C SER A 56 15.14 6.93 7.68
N LEU A 57 13.92 6.40 7.73
CA LEU A 57 12.81 6.90 8.54
C LEU A 57 12.80 6.32 9.97
N GLN A 58 13.70 5.38 10.31
CA GLN A 58 13.84 4.84 11.67
C GLN A 58 14.64 5.78 12.57
N THR A 59 14.21 7.03 12.65
CA THR A 59 14.80 8.05 13.52
C THR A 59 13.94 8.23 14.78
N PRO A 60 14.52 8.70 15.90
CA PRO A 60 13.74 8.97 17.11
C PRO A 60 12.64 10.02 16.90
N ALA A 61 12.85 10.96 15.98
CA ALA A 61 11.87 11.94 15.54
C ALA A 61 12.20 12.39 14.11
N SER A 62 11.22 12.34 13.22
CA SER A 62 11.37 12.73 11.81
C SER A 62 10.99 14.20 11.57
N VAL A 63 11.31 14.72 10.40
CA VAL A 63 10.87 16.05 9.92
C VAL A 63 10.17 15.94 8.56
N ALA A 64 9.54 17.02 8.10
CA ALA A 64 8.80 17.03 6.83
C ALA A 64 9.66 16.57 5.65
N SER A 65 10.90 17.07 5.57
CA SER A 65 11.82 16.71 4.48
C SER A 65 12.18 15.22 4.45
N ASP A 66 12.13 14.51 5.59
CA ASP A 66 12.39 13.07 5.60
C ASP A 66 11.33 12.31 4.81
N TYR A 67 10.06 12.70 4.99
CA TYR A 67 8.93 12.10 4.28
C TYR A 67 8.89 12.51 2.81
N ASP A 68 9.22 13.76 2.49
CA ASP A 68 9.29 14.23 1.10
C ASP A 68 10.36 13.43 0.32
N ASN A 69 11.56 13.32 0.87
CA ASN A 69 12.66 12.54 0.28
C ASN A 69 12.30 11.06 0.13
N ALA A 70 11.66 10.47 1.16
CA ALA A 70 11.22 9.07 1.10
C ALA A 70 10.11 8.87 0.06
N GLY A 71 9.17 9.81 -0.05
CA GLY A 71 8.10 9.77 -1.05
C GLY A 71 8.64 9.79 -2.48
N GLU A 72 9.59 10.68 -2.78
CA GLU A 72 10.26 10.73 -4.08
C GLU A 72 10.98 9.42 -4.41
N MET A 73 11.71 8.85 -3.43
CA MET A 73 12.43 7.60 -3.64
C MET A 73 11.49 6.42 -3.85
N LEU A 74 10.38 6.36 -3.10
CA LEU A 74 9.36 5.32 -3.25
C LEU A 74 8.66 5.40 -4.60
N GLU A 75 8.44 6.60 -5.15
CA GLU A 75 7.88 6.76 -6.50
C GLU A 75 8.82 6.21 -7.56
N VAL A 76 10.12 6.52 -7.46
CA VAL A 76 11.14 5.93 -8.35
C VAL A 76 11.19 4.41 -8.22
N LEU A 77 11.09 3.88 -7.01
CA LEU A 77 11.06 2.43 -6.78
C LEU A 77 9.79 1.78 -7.31
N SER A 78 8.63 2.45 -7.23
CA SER A 78 7.35 1.98 -7.78
C SER A 78 7.46 1.76 -9.28
N VAL A 79 7.97 2.74 -10.02
CA VAL A 79 8.21 2.63 -11.47
C VAL A 79 9.17 1.48 -11.80
N LYS A 80 10.26 1.33 -11.04
CA LYS A 80 11.21 0.21 -11.23
C LYS A 80 10.58 -1.15 -10.90
N ALA A 81 9.68 -1.21 -9.93
CA ALA A 81 9.03 -2.44 -9.50
C ALA A 81 8.04 -2.97 -10.55
N GLU A 82 7.38 -2.09 -11.30
CA GLU A 82 6.53 -2.47 -12.45
C GLU A 82 7.36 -3.03 -13.63
N GLN A 83 8.67 -2.76 -13.67
CA GLN A 83 9.59 -3.24 -14.71
C GLN A 83 10.38 -4.49 -14.31
N LEU A 84 10.08 -5.08 -13.14
CA LEU A 84 10.82 -6.23 -12.63
C LEU A 84 10.70 -7.44 -13.56
N TYR A 85 11.86 -8.00 -13.90
CA TYR A 85 11.91 -9.17 -14.76
C TYR A 85 11.64 -10.46 -13.99
N CYS A 86 10.74 -11.30 -14.55
CA CYS A 86 10.46 -12.63 -14.04
C CYS A 86 11.32 -13.67 -14.77
N ASP A 87 12.35 -14.18 -14.10
CA ASP A 87 13.28 -15.21 -14.57
C ASP A 87 12.60 -16.57 -14.79
N GLN A 88 11.55 -16.89 -14.04
CA GLN A 88 10.84 -18.18 -14.13
C GLN A 88 9.58 -18.03 -14.98
N THR A 89 9.43 -18.87 -16.01
CA THR A 89 8.27 -18.86 -16.93
C THR A 89 7.11 -19.73 -16.43
N SER A 90 7.40 -20.77 -15.65
CA SER A 90 6.37 -21.62 -15.03
C SER A 90 5.62 -20.82 -13.96
N LEU A 91 4.29 -20.90 -13.93
CA LEU A 91 3.48 -20.34 -12.84
C LEU A 91 3.42 -21.25 -11.60
N ILE A 92 3.83 -22.51 -11.72
CA ILE A 92 3.78 -23.47 -10.61
C ILE A 92 4.90 -23.17 -9.63
N ALA A 93 4.53 -22.82 -8.39
CA ALA A 93 5.46 -22.53 -7.29
C ALA A 93 6.55 -21.50 -7.66
N ASN A 94 6.19 -20.51 -8.49
CA ASN A 94 7.09 -19.47 -8.98
C ASN A 94 7.42 -18.49 -7.84
N GLN A 95 8.54 -18.73 -7.16
CA GLN A 95 8.99 -17.87 -6.07
C GLN A 95 9.44 -16.51 -6.58
N ASN A 96 9.97 -16.44 -7.80
CA ASN A 96 10.41 -15.17 -8.35
C ASN A 96 9.23 -14.22 -8.61
N LEU A 97 8.15 -14.71 -9.22
CA LEU A 97 6.90 -13.96 -9.40
C LEU A 97 6.31 -13.55 -8.05
N LEU A 98 6.27 -14.46 -7.08
CA LEU A 98 5.75 -14.18 -5.75
C LEU A 98 6.50 -13.02 -5.06
N GLU A 99 7.83 -13.03 -5.13
CA GLU A 99 8.66 -11.98 -4.52
C GLU A 99 8.56 -10.64 -5.26
N ILE A 100 8.35 -10.65 -6.59
CA ILE A 100 8.04 -9.44 -7.37
C ILE A 100 6.73 -8.81 -6.85
N LEU A 101 5.65 -9.59 -6.79
CA LEU A 101 4.34 -9.11 -6.33
C LEU A 101 4.38 -8.61 -4.88
N ARG A 102 5.10 -9.31 -4.00
CA ARG A 102 5.34 -8.88 -2.62
C ARG A 102 6.08 -7.56 -2.55
N THR A 103 7.11 -7.37 -3.38
CA THR A 103 7.89 -6.14 -3.41
C THR A 103 7.05 -4.96 -3.91
N GLN A 104 6.26 -5.15 -4.97
CA GLN A 104 5.31 -4.14 -5.46
C GLN A 104 4.29 -3.75 -4.37
N ALA A 105 3.69 -4.74 -3.70
CA ALA A 105 2.76 -4.48 -2.60
C ALA A 105 3.43 -3.76 -1.41
N ALA A 106 4.67 -4.15 -1.07
CA ALA A 106 5.42 -3.51 0.00
C ALA A 106 5.75 -2.04 -0.30
N ILE A 107 6.08 -1.71 -1.56
CA ILE A 107 6.28 -0.32 -1.99
C ILE A 107 4.98 0.48 -1.86
N ARG A 108 3.84 -0.05 -2.29
CA ARG A 108 2.53 0.61 -2.15
C ARG A 108 2.19 0.87 -0.68
N MET A 109 2.44 -0.09 0.21
CA MET A 109 2.25 0.08 1.65
C MET A 109 3.21 1.12 2.24
N ALA A 110 4.46 1.17 1.77
CA ALA A 110 5.43 2.19 2.18
C ALA A 110 4.99 3.60 1.75
N GLN A 111 4.46 3.76 0.53
CA GLN A 111 3.92 5.04 0.05
C GLN A 111 2.75 5.50 0.93
N VAL A 112 1.81 4.60 1.24
CA VAL A 112 0.69 4.87 2.17
C VAL A 112 1.19 5.31 3.53
N TYR A 113 2.19 4.62 4.08
CA TYR A 113 2.81 4.98 5.36
C TYR A 113 3.40 6.39 5.31
N VAL A 114 4.25 6.68 4.32
CA VAL A 114 4.92 7.99 4.19
C VAL A 114 3.91 9.12 4.01
N GLN A 115 2.89 8.94 3.16
CA GLN A 115 1.86 9.94 2.95
C GLN A 115 1.04 10.19 4.23
N SER A 116 0.62 9.11 4.91
CA SER A 116 -0.10 9.21 6.18
C SER A 116 0.73 9.88 7.27
N ALA A 117 2.03 9.59 7.35
CA ALA A 117 2.93 10.17 8.35
C ALA A 117 3.26 11.64 8.04
N SER A 118 3.39 12.01 6.76
CA SER A 118 3.60 13.39 6.32
C SER A 118 2.40 14.29 6.65
N MET A 119 1.17 13.79 6.44
CA MET A 119 -0.07 14.50 6.78
C MET A 119 -0.26 14.75 8.28
N ARG A 120 0.41 13.96 9.14
CA ARG A 120 0.27 14.06 10.59
C ARG A 120 1.30 15.02 11.18
N THR A 121 0.87 16.25 11.39
CA THR A 121 1.68 17.36 11.92
C THR A 121 1.56 17.48 13.45
N GLU A 122 1.79 16.38 14.15
CA GLU A 122 1.85 16.30 15.62
C GLU A 122 2.82 15.19 16.04
N SER A 123 3.13 15.11 17.33
CA SER A 123 3.84 13.96 17.93
C SER A 123 2.91 13.21 18.89
N ARG A 124 2.66 11.92 18.60
CA ARG A 124 1.79 11.07 19.41
C ARG A 124 2.18 9.59 19.32
N GLY A 125 2.37 8.95 20.48
CA GLY A 125 2.75 7.53 20.56
C GLY A 125 4.11 7.29 19.92
N LEU A 126 4.20 6.35 18.97
CA LEU A 126 5.45 6.08 18.24
C LEU A 126 5.70 7.04 17.06
N HIS A 127 4.69 7.81 16.64
CA HIS A 127 4.88 8.83 15.60
C HIS A 127 5.43 10.10 16.26
N GLN A 128 6.69 10.41 15.99
CA GLN A 128 7.41 11.53 16.60
C GLN A 128 7.96 12.45 15.51
N ARG A 129 7.66 13.74 15.62
CA ARG A 129 8.01 14.80 14.68
C ARG A 129 8.80 15.88 15.41
N SER A 130 10.06 16.09 15.03
CA SER A 130 10.89 17.12 15.69
C SER A 130 10.51 18.54 15.28
N ASP A 131 9.80 18.70 14.17
CA ASP A 131 9.18 19.95 13.72
C ASP A 131 7.73 20.13 14.22
N PHE A 132 7.14 19.12 14.87
CA PHE A 132 5.83 19.17 15.53
C PHE A 132 5.85 18.37 16.84
N THR A 133 6.53 18.89 17.86
CA THR A 133 6.81 18.13 19.11
C THR A 133 5.61 17.93 20.01
N ASP A 134 4.57 18.75 19.87
CA ASP A 134 3.40 18.72 20.74
C ASP A 134 2.30 17.83 20.16
N ILE A 135 1.41 17.41 21.06
CA ILE A 135 0.16 16.75 20.73
C ILE A 135 -0.84 17.79 20.21
N ASP A 136 -1.52 17.49 19.09
CA ASP A 136 -2.57 18.34 18.53
C ASP A 136 -3.94 17.63 18.61
N ASN A 137 -4.92 18.29 19.22
CA ASN A 137 -6.27 17.73 19.35
C ASN A 137 -7.07 17.79 18.04
N GLU A 138 -6.70 18.67 17.11
CA GLU A 138 -7.32 18.71 15.77
C GLU A 138 -6.90 17.49 14.94
N GLN A 139 -5.72 16.93 15.21
CA GLN A 139 -5.18 15.70 14.60
C GLN A 139 -5.77 14.41 15.22
N LEU A 140 -6.82 14.51 16.04
CA LEU A 140 -7.47 13.37 16.69
C LEU A 140 -8.44 12.63 15.73
N HIS A 141 -7.87 12.05 14.68
CA HIS A 141 -8.56 11.25 13.68
C HIS A 141 -7.64 10.14 13.15
N HIS A 142 -8.20 9.20 12.39
CA HIS A 142 -7.41 8.30 11.56
C HIS A 142 -7.17 8.93 10.20
N ASN A 143 -5.96 8.75 9.67
CA ASN A 143 -5.65 9.07 8.27
C ASN A 143 -6.03 7.86 7.41
N LEU A 144 -6.68 8.12 6.29
CA LEU A 144 -7.02 7.13 5.28
C LEU A 144 -6.32 7.51 3.98
N ILE A 145 -5.56 6.59 3.41
CA ILE A 145 -4.97 6.72 2.08
C ILE A 145 -5.63 5.69 1.18
N PHE A 146 -6.14 6.11 0.04
CA PHE A 146 -6.80 5.26 -0.95
C PHE A 146 -5.82 4.81 -2.03
N ALA A 147 -6.20 3.75 -2.76
CA ALA A 147 -5.35 3.16 -3.79
C ALA A 147 -5.06 4.10 -4.98
N ASP A 148 -5.90 5.11 -5.20
CA ASP A 148 -5.71 6.14 -6.23
C ASP A 148 -4.82 7.32 -5.76
N GLY A 149 -4.24 7.23 -4.56
CA GLY A 149 -3.40 8.26 -3.96
C GLY A 149 -4.19 9.39 -3.29
N THR A 150 -5.52 9.39 -3.37
CA THR A 150 -6.34 10.33 -2.61
C THR A 150 -6.31 9.98 -1.12
N ASN A 151 -6.65 10.96 -0.29
CA ASN A 151 -6.65 10.80 1.15
C ASN A 151 -7.93 11.36 1.78
N ALA A 152 -8.27 10.84 2.96
CA ALA A 152 -9.36 11.34 3.79
C ALA A 152 -9.02 11.17 5.27
N ILE A 153 -9.88 11.73 6.11
CA ILE A 153 -9.84 11.57 7.55
C ILE A 153 -11.07 10.79 8.02
N LEU A 154 -10.87 9.94 9.03
CA LEU A 154 -11.94 9.27 9.74
C LEU A 154 -11.97 9.75 11.18
N ALA A 155 -12.99 10.53 11.52
CA ALA A 155 -13.16 11.09 12.85
C ALA A 155 -13.36 10.00 13.91
N LEU A 156 -12.71 10.16 15.06
CA LEU A 156 -12.99 9.35 16.25
C LEU A 156 -14.33 9.76 16.85
N ARG A 157 -15.21 8.78 17.07
CA ARG A 157 -16.53 9.02 17.65
C ARG A 157 -16.54 8.70 19.14
N LYS A 158 -17.12 9.61 19.92
CA LYS A 158 -17.47 9.34 21.31
C LYS A 158 -18.67 8.39 21.37
N GLY A 159 -18.85 7.73 22.51
CA GLY A 159 -20.04 6.93 22.75
C GLY A 159 -21.31 7.80 22.78
N PRO A 160 -22.51 7.17 22.79
CA PRO A 160 -23.79 7.88 22.75
C PRO A 160 -23.97 8.95 23.84
N SER A 161 -23.32 8.78 24.99
CA SER A 161 -23.36 9.74 26.11
C SER A 161 -22.37 10.91 25.96
N GLY A 162 -21.67 11.04 24.83
CA GLY A 162 -20.64 12.06 24.62
C GLY A 162 -19.33 11.81 25.36
N ASN A 163 -19.14 10.61 25.91
CA ASN A 163 -17.93 10.22 26.64
C ASN A 163 -17.06 9.27 25.80
N TRP A 164 -15.75 9.34 26.03
CA TRP A 164 -14.83 8.32 25.54
C TRP A 164 -15.02 7.03 26.35
N ILE A 165 -15.09 5.89 25.67
CA ILE A 165 -15.04 4.58 26.34
C ILE A 165 -13.63 4.39 26.94
N LEU A 166 -12.60 4.76 26.17
CA LEU A 166 -11.23 4.93 26.61
C LEU A 166 -10.73 6.27 26.09
N PRO A 167 -10.31 7.21 26.96
CA PRO A 167 -9.84 8.51 26.50
C PRO A 167 -8.54 8.34 25.71
N PRO A 168 -8.34 9.08 24.60
CA PRO A 168 -7.12 9.01 23.81
C PRO A 168 -5.84 9.30 24.61
N SER A 169 -5.94 10.06 25.70
CA SER A 169 -4.84 10.34 26.62
C SER A 169 -4.40 9.14 27.47
N ALA A 170 -5.14 8.03 27.46
CA ALA A 170 -4.82 6.81 28.22
C ALA A 170 -4.17 5.71 27.37
N ALA A 171 -4.08 5.88 26.05
CA ALA A 171 -3.34 4.99 25.17
C ALA A 171 -1.86 5.41 25.17
N VAL A 172 -1.01 4.61 25.83
CA VAL A 172 0.45 4.73 25.84
C VAL A 172 1.02 3.94 24.67
#